data_AF-A0ABD5IPR9-F1
#
_entry.id   AF-A0ABD5IPR9-F1
#
_cell.length_a   1.000
_cell.length_b   1.000
_cell.length_c   1.000
_cell.angle_alpha   90.00
_cell.angle_beta   90.00
_cell.angle_gamma   90.00
#
_symmetry.space_group_name_H-M   'P 1'
#
loop_
_entity.id
_entity.type
_entity.pdbx_description
1 polymer ?
#
loop_
_entity_poly.entity_id
_entity_poly.type
_entity_poly.pdbx_seq_one_letter_code
_entity_poly.pdbx_strand_id
1 'polypeptide(L)'
;TLHLTSYTLLELGINNLALLGSEIITRPYLTLGMISWAILLALAVTSTQAMQRKLGRRWQLLHNFVYLVAILAPIHYLWSVKIVSPQPVIYA
;
A
#
# COMPACT_ATOMS: atom_id res chain seq x y z
N THR A 1 -2.16 4.12 -6.12
CA THR A 1 -3.49 4.52 -6.62
C THR A 1 -3.96 3.52 -7.66
N LEU A 2 -3.23 3.34 -8.77
CA LEU A 2 -3.48 2.26 -9.73
C LEU A 2 -3.51 0.86 -9.11
N HIS A 3 -2.62 0.61 -8.14
CA HIS A 3 -2.58 -0.66 -7.42
C HIS A 3 -3.88 -0.94 -6.64
N LEU A 4 -4.35 0.03 -5.84
CA LEU A 4 -5.60 -0.08 -5.10
C LEU A 4 -6.79 -0.22 -6.05
N THR A 5 -6.84 0.59 -7.11
CA THR A 5 -7.93 0.51 -8.09
C THR A 5 -7.95 -0.84 -8.82
N SER A 6 -6.78 -1.38 -9.17
CA SER A 6 -6.65 -2.71 -9.76
C SER A 6 -7.22 -3.77 -8.82
N TYR A 7 -6.86 -3.76 -7.54
CA TYR A 7 -7.41 -4.69 -6.55
C TYR A 7 -8.94 -4.55 -6.43
N THR A 8 -9.45 -3.32 -6.34
CA THR A 8 -10.90 -3.10 -6.19
C THR A 8 -11.72 -3.54 -7.40
N LEU A 9 -11.17 -3.35 -8.61
CA LEU A 9 -11.90 -3.60 -9.86
C LEU A 9 -11.75 -5.04 -10.34
N LEU A 10 -10.53 -5.57 -10.31
CA LEU A 10 -10.21 -6.89 -10.86
C LEU A 10 -10.33 -8.00 -9.81
N GLU A 11 -9.87 -7.75 -8.59
CA GLU A 11 -9.82 -8.79 -7.54
C GLU A 11 -11.15 -8.87 -6.77
N LEU A 12 -11.68 -7.72 -6.33
CA LEU A 12 -12.92 -7.66 -5.57
C LEU A 12 -14.14 -7.62 -6.51
N GLY A 13 -14.04 -6.88 -7.61
CA GLY A 13 -15.13 -6.65 -8.54
C GLY A 13 -16.09 -5.55 -8.09
N ILE A 14 -16.64 -4.80 -9.06
CA ILE A 14 -17.50 -3.62 -8.81
C ILE A 14 -18.74 -3.96 -7.96
N ASN A 15 -19.26 -5.19 -8.07
CA ASN A 15 -20.45 -5.62 -7.34
C ASN A 15 -20.19 -5.89 -5.84
N ASN A 16 -18.92 -6.00 -5.43
CA ASN A 16 -18.52 -6.40 -4.08
C ASN A 16 -17.84 -5.26 -3.30
N LEU A 17 -17.95 -4.02 -3.77
CA LEU A 17 -17.30 -2.86 -3.15
C LEU A 17 -17.62 -2.70 -1.66
N ALA A 18 -18.82 -3.10 -1.23
CA ALA A 18 -19.22 -3.09 0.18
C ALA A 18 -18.34 -3.97 1.07
N LEU A 19 -17.71 -5.00 0.51
CA LEU A 19 -16.85 -5.95 1.23
C LEU A 19 -15.40 -5.46 1.38
N LEU A 20 -15.03 -4.36 0.72
CA LEU A 20 -13.65 -3.87 0.72
C LEU A 20 -13.12 -3.62 2.14
N GLY A 21 -13.95 -2.98 2.99
CA GLY A 21 -13.57 -2.70 4.37
C GLY A 21 -13.34 -3.97 5.19
N SER A 22 -14.24 -4.97 5.07
CA SER A 22 -14.08 -6.23 5.79
C SER A 22 -12.88 -7.02 5.29
N GLU A 23 -12.66 -7.09 3.98
CA GLU A 23 -11.51 -7.79 3.38
C GLU A 23 -10.17 -7.19 3.84
N ILE A 24 -10.08 -5.87 3.90
CA ILE A 24 -8.88 -5.19 4.41
C ILE A 24 -8.59 -5.64 5.84
N ILE A 25 -9.60 -5.66 6.73
CA ILE A 25 -9.40 -5.98 8.15
C ILE A 25 -9.11 -7.48 8.35
N THR A 26 -9.83 -8.35 7.64
CA THR A 26 -9.71 -9.80 7.78
C THR A 26 -8.39 -10.34 7.22
N ARG A 27 -7.76 -9.65 6.26
CA ARG A 27 -6.49 -10.08 5.65
C ARG A 27 -5.32 -9.20 6.12
N PRO A 28 -4.44 -9.69 7.00
CA PRO A 28 -3.38 -8.87 7.59
C PRO A 28 -2.36 -8.34 6.58
N TYR A 29 -2.15 -9.00 5.43
CA TYR A 29 -1.31 -8.41 4.39
C TYR A 29 -1.99 -7.19 3.74
N LEU A 30 -3.32 -7.19 3.55
CA LEU A 30 -4.03 -6.03 3.01
C LEU A 30 -4.00 -4.83 3.98
N THR A 31 -4.08 -5.06 5.29
CA THR A 31 -3.92 -3.97 6.27
C THR A 31 -2.54 -3.31 6.14
N LEU A 32 -1.46 -4.10 6.03
CA LEU A 32 -0.11 -3.56 5.83
C LEU A 32 0.02 -2.76 4.53
N GLY A 33 -0.60 -3.24 3.46
CA GLY A 33 -0.67 -2.53 2.19
C GLY A 33 -1.42 -1.20 2.31
N MET A 34 -2.56 -1.19 3.00
CA MET A 34 -3.37 0.01 3.23
C MET A 34 -2.65 1.05 4.11
N ILE A 35 -1.95 0.62 5.16
CA ILE A 35 -1.14 1.52 6.00
C ILE A 35 -0.03 2.16 5.14
N SER A 36 0.68 1.35 4.37
CA SER A 36 1.76 1.82 3.49
C SER A 36 1.23 2.80 2.44
N TRP A 37 0.08 2.49 1.84
CA TRP A 37 -0.58 3.35 0.87
C TRP A 37 -1.02 4.69 1.48
N ALA A 38 -1.60 4.68 2.68
CA ALA A 38 -2.03 5.89 3.37
C ALA A 38 -0.84 6.81 3.72
N ILE A 39 0.27 6.24 4.19
CA ILE A 39 1.50 6.99 4.45
C ILE A 39 2.00 7.63 3.14
N LEU A 40 2.14 6.84 2.07
CA LEU A 40 2.59 7.37 0.78
C LEU A 40 1.67 8.44 0.21
N LEU A 41 0.35 8.32 0.41
CA LEU A 41 -0.60 9.34 0.01
C LEU A 41 -0.36 10.66 0.76
N ALA A 42 -0.15 10.60 2.08
CA ALA A 42 0.16 11.78 2.88
C ALA A 42 1.48 12.45 2.44
N LEU A 43 2.52 11.66 2.19
CA LEU A 43 3.80 12.15 1.66
C LEU A 43 3.62 12.81 0.29
N ALA A 44 2.86 12.18 -0.62
CA ALA A 44 2.59 12.70 -1.96
C ALA A 44 1.85 14.05 -1.91
N VAL A 45 0.80 14.17 -1.08
CA VAL A 45 0.06 15.43 -0.89
C VAL A 45 0.95 16.53 -0.29
N THR A 46 1.91 16.16 0.56
CA THR A 46 2.85 17.09 1.21
C THR A 46 4.15 17.31 0.43
N SER A 47 4.26 16.81 -0.80
CA SER A 47 5.44 16.95 -1.67
C SER A 47 5.46 18.28 -2.46
N THR A 48 4.43 19.12 -2.34
CA THR A 48 4.42 20.44 -3.00
C THR A 48 5.33 21.45 -2.28
N GLN A 49 5.98 22.34 -3.02
CA GLN A 49 6.85 23.38 -2.44
C GLN A 49 6.11 24.27 -1.43
N ALA A 50 4.83 24.57 -1.69
CA ALA A 50 3.99 25.32 -0.77
C ALA A 50 3.84 24.58 0.58
N MET A 51 3.63 23.27 0.54
CA MET A 51 3.50 22.48 1.77
C MET A 51 4.81 22.27 2.51
N GLN A 52 5.92 22.08 1.79
CA GLN A 52 7.25 22.05 2.38
C GLN A 52 7.54 23.31 3.19
N ARG A 53 7.28 24.49 2.61
CA ARG A 53 7.47 25.78 3.29
C ARG A 53 6.53 25.96 4.49
N LYS A 54 5.26 25.53 4.36
CA LYS A 54 4.26 25.64 5.44
C LYS A 54 4.54 24.73 6.63
N LEU A 55 5.02 23.51 6.40
CA LEU A 55 5.27 22.51 7.45
C LEU A 55 6.65 22.67 8.11
N GLY A 56 7.63 23.24 7.41
CA GLY A 56 8.98 23.46 7.94
C GLY A 56 9.60 22.18 8.50
N ARG A 57 10.06 22.20 9.75
CA ARG A 57 10.69 21.03 10.41
C ARG A 57 9.77 19.80 10.51
N ARG A 58 8.45 19.99 10.59
CA ARG A 58 7.49 18.87 10.66
C ARG A 58 7.41 18.11 9.34
N TRP A 59 7.77 18.74 8.22
CA TRP A 59 7.80 18.10 6.91
C TRP A 59 8.77 16.92 6.90
N GLN A 60 9.97 17.10 7.46
CA GLN A 60 10.97 16.05 7.53
C GLN A 60 10.51 14.90 8.44
N LEU A 61 9.91 15.20 9.60
CA LEU A 61 9.36 14.18 10.48
C LEU A 61 8.30 13.32 9.77
N LEU A 62 7.43 13.95 8.99
CA LEU A 62 6.43 13.25 8.17
C LEU A 62 7.10 12.44 7.05
N HIS A 63 8.08 12.99 6.35
CA HIS A 63 8.74 12.29 5.24
C HIS A 63 9.65 11.15 5.69
N ASN A 64 10.15 11.16 6.93
CA ASN A 64 10.90 10.04 7.51
C ASN A 64 10.06 8.75 7.60
N PHE A 65 8.72 8.83 7.56
CA PHE A 65 7.88 7.63 7.47
C PHE A 65 8.09 6.84 6.17
N VAL A 66 8.79 7.39 5.17
CA VAL A 66 9.22 6.63 3.98
C VAL A 66 10.06 5.41 4.36
N TYR A 67 10.88 5.50 5.41
CA TYR A 67 11.68 4.37 5.89
C TYR A 67 10.82 3.25 6.47
N LEU A 68 9.71 3.61 7.14
CA LEU A 68 8.74 2.62 7.60
C LEU A 68 8.06 1.93 6.41
N VAL A 69 7.66 2.70 5.40
CA VAL A 69 7.06 2.15 4.16
C VAL A 69 8.04 1.23 3.43
N ALA A 70 9.33 1.58 3.40
CA ALA A 70 10.37 0.77 2.76
C ALA A 70 10.48 -0.65 3.36
N ILE A 71 10.07 -0.82 4.62
CA ILE A 71 10.00 -2.13 5.31
C ILE A 71 8.63 -2.78 5.13
N LEU A 72 7.54 -2.01 5.31
CA LEU A 72 6.17 -2.55 5.26
C LEU A 72 5.76 -3.03 3.86
N ALA A 73 6.19 -2.34 2.79
CA ALA A 73 5.80 -2.70 1.43
C ALA A 73 6.35 -4.08 0.98
N PRO A 74 7.64 -4.43 1.21
CA PRO A 74 8.12 -5.79 0.98
C PRO A 74 7.39 -6.85 1.81
N ILE A 75 7.11 -6.58 3.09
CA ILE A 75 6.37 -7.53 3.95
C ILE A 75 4.96 -7.76 3.41
N HIS A 76 4.26 -6.68 3.04
CA HIS A 76 2.94 -6.76 2.40
C HIS A 76 2.99 -7.68 1.17
N TYR A 77 3.98 -7.51 0.30
CA TYR A 77 4.15 -8.37 -0.87
C TYR A 77 4.43 -9.83 -0.50
N LEU A 78 5.42 -10.08 0.36
CA LEU A 78 5.84 -11.43 0.74
C LEU A 78 4.69 -12.23 1.39
N TRP A 79 3.87 -11.59 2.22
CA TRP A 79 2.68 -12.23 2.79
C TRP A 79 1.51 -12.38 1.83
N SER A 80 1.45 -11.57 0.77
CA SER A 80 0.41 -11.72 -0.26
C SER A 80 0.62 -12.98 -1.12
N VAL A 81 1.88 -13.43 -1.27
CA VAL A 81 2.23 -14.61 -2.05
C VAL A 81 1.80 -15.86 -1.29
N LYS A 82 0.78 -16.56 -1.83
CA LYS A 82 0.19 -17.75 -1.20
C LYS A 82 1.02 -19.03 -1.39
N ILE A 83 1.86 -19.10 -2.42
CA ILE A 83 2.70 -20.26 -2.73
C ILE A 83 4.03 -19.78 -3.33
N VAL A 84 5.15 -20.10 -2.68
CA VAL A 84 6.46 -20.05 -3.33
C VAL A 84 6.63 -21.36 -4.09
N SER A 85 6.03 -21.45 -5.28
CA SER A 85 6.11 -22.67 -6.10
C SER A 85 7.22 -22.52 -7.14
N PRO A 86 8.13 -23.51 -7.29
CA PRO A 86 9.05 -23.56 -8.43
C PRO A 86 8.37 -23.97 -9.73
N GLN A 87 7.11 -24.41 -9.69
CA GLN A 87 6.37 -24.90 -10.86
C GLN A 87 6.34 -23.92 -12.06
N PRO A 88 6.18 -22.58 -11.88
CA PRO A 88 6.23 -21.65 -13.01
C PRO A 88 7.58 -21.63 -13.73
N VAL A 89 8.68 -21.99 -13.05
CA VAL A 89 10.01 -22.11 -13.66
C VAL A 89 10.18 -23.43 -14.42
N ILE A 90 9.47 -24.48 -13.99
CA ILE A 90 9.51 -25.80 -14.63
C ILE A 90 8.63 -25.83 -15.89
N TYR A 91 7.56 -25.04 -15.93
CA TYR A 91 6.62 -24.96 -17.06
C TYR A 91 6.85 -23.78 -18.01
N ALA A 92 7.77 -22.87 -17.70
CA ALA A 92 8.23 -21.82 -18.60
C ALA A 92 9.20 -22.40 -19.64
#